data_AF-A0A2K0UJ90-F1
#
_entry.id   AF-A0A2K0UJ90-F1
#
_cell.length_a   1.000
_cell.length_b   1.000
_cell.length_c   1.000
_cell.angle_alpha   90.00
_cell.angle_beta   90.00
_cell.angle_gamma   90.00
#
_symmetry.space_group_name_H-M   'P 1'
#
loop_
_entity.id
_entity.type
_entity.pdbx_description
1 polymer ?
#
loop_
_entity_poly.entity_id
_entity_poly.type
_entity_poly.pdbx_seq_one_letter_code
_entity_poly.pdbx_strand_id
1 'polypeptide(L)' 'MKLIIVGSSGFVGKELVRQAIISPAVTSVVGISRRETPVPESLKDSSDAAKFTSIVCDDFLNYSDNVKQHLSNADACVW' A
#
# COMPACT_ATOMS: atom_id res chain seq x y z
N MET A 1 -2.88 2.19 12.64
CA MET A 1 -3.02 3.28 11.65
C MET A 1 -3.15 2.72 10.25
N LYS A 2 -3.86 3.44 9.37
CA LYS A 2 -3.95 3.18 7.92
C LYS A 2 -2.97 4.08 7.17
N LEU A 3 -2.01 3.47 6.48
CA LEU A 3 -0.95 4.16 5.74
C LEU A 3 -1.12 3.96 4.23
N ILE A 4 -1.07 5.05 3.47
CA ILE A 4 -0.97 5.01 2.00
C ILE A 4 0.49 5.14 1.58
N ILE A 5 0.90 4.32 0.61
CA ILE A 5 2.23 4.40 -0.02
C ILE A 5 2.02 4.50 -1.54
N VAL A 6 2.28 5.67 -2.10
CA VAL A 6 2.26 5.89 -3.54
C VAL A 6 3.58 5.45 -4.16
N GLY A 7 3.54 4.94 -5.39
CA GLY A 7 4.72 4.37 -6.04
C GLY A 7 5.18 3.06 -5.37
N SER A 8 4.27 2.32 -4.74
CA SER A 8 4.56 1.12 -3.96
C SER A 8 5.25 -0.01 -4.75
N SER A 9 5.10 -0.04 -6.07
CA SER A 9 5.79 -1.01 -6.94
C SER A 9 7.25 -0.64 -7.23
N GLY A 10 7.70 0.57 -6.87
CA GLY A 10 9.06 1.07 -7.07
C GLY A 10 10.06 0.51 -6.05
N PHE A 11 11.34 0.79 -6.24
CA PHE A 11 12.40 0.28 -5.36
C PHE A 11 12.21 0.72 -3.90
N VAL A 12 12.04 2.02 -3.68
CA VAL A 12 11.80 2.58 -2.33
C VAL A 12 10.43 2.18 -1.79
N GLY A 13 9.39 2.25 -2.64
CA GLY A 13 8.01 1.91 -2.26
C GLY A 13 7.87 0.48 -1.75
N LYS A 14 8.55 -0.48 -2.36
CA LYS A 14 8.52 -1.90 -1.92
C LYS A 14 9.06 -2.08 -0.51
N GLU A 15 10.16 -1.40 -0.16
CA GLU A 15 10.70 -1.51 1.19
C GLU A 15 9.82 -0.77 2.21
N LEU A 16 9.25 0.38 1.85
CA LEU A 16 8.26 1.06 2.69
C LEU A 16 7.05 0.16 2.98
N VAL A 17 6.53 -0.55 1.98
CA VAL A 17 5.44 -1.51 2.16
C VAL A 17 5.85 -2.62 3.13
N ARG A 18 7.03 -3.21 2.93
CA ARG A 18 7.54 -4.28 3.81
C ARG A 18 7.66 -3.82 5.26
N GLN A 19 8.26 -2.65 5.49
CA GLN A 19 8.44 -2.05 6.81
C GLN A 19 7.11 -1.68 7.46
N ALA A 20 6.16 -1.16 6.67
CA ALA A 20 4.83 -0.83 7.14
C ALA A 20 4.06 -2.08 7.58
N ILE A 21 4.14 -3.20 6.86
CA ILE A 21 3.44 -4.44 7.21
C ILE A 21 3.93 -5.00 8.57
N ILE A 22 5.26 -5.01 8.80
CA ILE A 22 5.84 -5.54 10.04
C ILE A 22 5.68 -4.59 11.24
N SER A 23 5.34 -3.33 11.00
CA SER A 23 5.15 -2.36 12.08
C SER A 23 3.87 -2.66 12.85
N PRO A 24 3.92 -2.88 14.17
CA PRO A 24 2.71 -3.13 14.97
C PRO A 24 1.81 -1.90 15.09
N ALA A 25 2.35 -0.69 14.87
CA ALA A 25 1.56 0.54 14.85
C ALA A 25 0.67 0.66 13.59
N VAL A 26 1.05 -0.04 12.51
CA VAL A 26 0.34 -0.03 11.24
C VAL A 26 -0.60 -1.23 11.16
N THR A 27 -1.87 -0.93 10.95
CA THR A 27 -2.97 -1.91 10.94
C THR A 27 -3.54 -2.10 9.54
N SER A 28 -3.26 -1.19 8.61
CA SER A 28 -3.62 -1.30 7.20
C SER A 28 -2.62 -0.52 6.33
N VAL A 29 -2.21 -1.12 5.21
CA VAL A 29 -1.30 -0.53 4.23
C VAL A 29 -1.97 -0.58 2.86
N VAL A 30 -2.14 0.57 2.23
CA VAL A 30 -2.62 0.66 0.85
C VAL A 30 -1.46 1.10 -0.03
N GLY A 31 -0.94 0.18 -0.84
CA GLY A 31 0.04 0.49 -1.87
C GLY A 31 -0.68 0.88 -3.16
N ILE A 32 -0.35 2.04 -3.72
CA ILE A 32 -0.90 2.50 -4.99
C ILE A 32 0.20 2.75 -6.00
N SER A 33 0.06 2.14 -7.18
CA SER A 33 1.04 2.24 -8.26
C SER A 33 0.41 2.00 -9.63
N ARG A 34 1.14 2.34 -10.69
CA ARG A 34 0.74 2.05 -12.09
C ARG A 34 0.87 0.57 -12.49
N ARG A 35 1.27 -0.28 -11.55
CA ARG A 35 1.43 -1.73 -11.70
C ARG A 35 1.08 -2.36 -10.36
N GLU A 36 0.78 -3.65 -10.36
CA GLU A 36 0.59 -4.39 -9.12
C GLU A 36 1.85 -4.34 -8.26
N THR A 37 1.66 -4.14 -6.95
CA THR A 37 2.73 -4.29 -5.97
C THR A 37 2.57 -5.67 -5.32
N PRO A 38 3.53 -6.59 -5.52
CA PRO A 38 3.44 -7.91 -4.90
C PRO A 38 3.64 -7.80 -3.39
N VAL A 39 3.02 -8.72 -2.65
CA VAL A 39 3.34 -8.93 -1.22
C VAL A 39 4.85 -9.23 -1.10
N PRO A 40 5.58 -8.58 -0.18
CA PRO A 40 7.00 -8.86 0.02
C PRO A 40 7.25 -10.34 0.30
N GLU A 41 8.25 -10.93 -0.34
CA GLU A 41 8.47 -12.39 -0.27
C GLU A 41 8.71 -12.90 1.15
N SER A 42 9.42 -12.11 1.96
CA SER A 42 9.68 -12.41 3.38
C SER A 42 8.43 -12.47 4.26
N LEU A 43 7.27 -12.06 3.73
CA LEU A 43 6.01 -11.97 4.46
C LEU A 43 4.91 -12.84 3.84
N LYS A 44 5.18 -13.62 2.78
CA LYS A 44 4.16 -14.41 2.06
C LYS A 44 3.34 -15.33 2.98
N ASP A 45 3.98 -15.93 3.98
CA ASP A 45 3.33 -16.84 4.94
C ASP A 45 2.97 -16.17 6.29
N SER A 46 3.20 -14.85 6.41
CA SER A 46 2.87 -14.11 7.62
C SER A 46 1.40 -13.71 7.64
N SER A 47 0.74 -13.82 8.80
CA SER A 47 -0.60 -13.26 9.00
C SER A 47 -0.64 -11.74 8.81
N ASP A 48 0.50 -11.05 8.99
CA ASP A 48 0.60 -9.61 8.76
C ASP A 48 0.44 -9.23 7.28
N ALA A 49 0.65 -10.16 6.34
CA ALA A 49 0.45 -9.89 4.91
C ALA A 49 -0.99 -9.43 4.60
N ALA A 50 -1.97 -9.84 5.41
CA ALA A 50 -3.35 -9.42 5.28
C ALA A 50 -3.57 -7.91 5.53
N LYS A 51 -2.61 -7.20 6.13
CA LYS A 51 -2.65 -5.74 6.29
C LYS A 51 -2.52 -5.01 4.95
N PHE A 52 -1.96 -5.66 3.92
CA PHE A 52 -1.60 -5.01 2.67
C PHE A 52 -2.68 -5.15 1.61
N THR A 53 -2.99 -4.03 0.95
CA THR A 53 -3.85 -3.97 -0.24
C THR A 53 -3.09 -3.26 -1.35
N SER A 54 -2.89 -3.94 -2.48
CA SER A 54 -2.28 -3.36 -3.68
C SER A 54 -3.38 -2.85 -4.62
N ILE A 55 -3.34 -1.56 -4.93
CA ILE A 55 -4.25 -0.90 -5.86
C ILE A 55 -3.48 -0.44 -7.09
N VAL A 56 -3.98 -0.79 -8.28
CA VAL A 56 -3.45 -0.28 -9.54
C VAL A 56 -4.21 0.98 -9.93
N CYS A 57 -3.48 2.07 -10.17
CA CYS A 57 -4.01 3.34 -10.65
C CYS A 57 -3.10 3.87 -11.75
N ASP A 58 -3.64 3.92 -12.96
CA ASP A 58 -2.88 4.23 -14.17
C ASP A 58 -2.66 5.73 -14.38
N ASP A 59 -3.56 6.55 -13.82
CA ASP A 59 -3.54 8.00 -13.90
C ASP A 59 -3.71 8.65 -12.52
N PHE A 60 -2.63 9.23 -11.99
CA PHE A 60 -2.63 9.92 -10.70
C PHE A 60 -3.25 11.33 -10.75
N LEU A 61 -3.65 11.81 -11.93
CA LEU A 61 -4.47 13.01 -12.05
C LEU A 61 -5.98 12.68 -11.95
N ASN A 62 -6.37 11.41 -12.16
CA ASN A 62 -7.75 10.97 -12.22
C ASN A 62 -7.98 9.67 -11.43
N TYR A 63 -8.27 9.82 -10.14
CA TYR A 63 -8.64 8.69 -9.28
C TYR A 63 -10.10 8.28 -9.50
N SER A 64 -10.32 7.00 -9.83
CA SER A 64 -11.67 6.42 -9.86
C SER A 64 -12.28 6.38 -8.46
N ASP A 65 -13.61 6.30 -8.38
CA ASP A 65 -14.29 6.28 -7.07
C ASP A 65 -13.93 5.03 -6.25
N ASN A 66 -13.64 3.91 -6.91
CA ASN A 66 -13.10 2.73 -6.26
C ASN A 66 -11.74 3.01 -5.61
N VAL A 67 -10.81 3.66 -6.32
CA VAL A 67 -9.50 4.03 -5.74
C VAL A 67 -9.69 5.00 -4.57
N LYS A 68 -10.52 6.03 -4.73
CA LYS A 68 -10.83 6.97 -3.64
C LYS A 68 -11.38 6.26 -2.40
N GLN A 69 -12.24 5.26 -2.58
CA GLN A 69 -12.76 4.45 -1.47
C GLN A 69 -11.63 3.74 -0.71
N HIS A 70 -10.68 3.14 -1.43
CA HIS A 70 -9.50 2.52 -0.80
C HIS A 70 -8.60 3.54 -0.08
N LEU A 71 -8.51 4.78 -0.56
CA LEU A 71 -7.71 5.84 0.07
C LEU A 71 -8.41 6.54 1.24
N SER A 72 -9.74 6.42 1.34
CA SER A 72 -10.53 7.09 2.38
C SER A 72 -10.08 6.72 3.81
N ASN A 73 -10.21 7.67 4.74
CA ASN A 73 -9.90 7.48 6.16
C ASN A 73 -8.45 6.99 6.44
N ALA A 74 -7.49 7.37 5.59
CA ALA A 74 -6.08 7.14 5.89
C ALA A 74 -5.55 8.14 6.92
N ASP A 75 -4.70 7.67 7.83
CA ASP A 75 -4.08 8.50 8.86
C ASP A 75 -2.84 9.24 8.30
N ALA A 76 -2.19 8.64 7.30
CA ALA A 76 -0.98 9.19 6.69
C ALA A 76 -0.81 8.73 5.23
N CYS A 77 -0.05 9.50 4.47
CA CYS A 77 0.30 9.21 3.09
C CYS A 77 1.78 9.53 2.84
N VAL A 78 2.50 8.59 2.23
CA VAL A 78 3.80 8.83 1.60
C VAL A 78 3.57 8.90 0.10
N TRP A 79 3.79 10.08 -0.48
CA TRP A 79 3.54 10.37 -1.90
C TRP A 79 4.81 10.29 -2.73
#